data_AF-A0A2U1J9V3-F1
#
_entry.id   AF-A0A2U1J9V3-F1
#
_cell.length_a   1.000
_cell.length_b   1.000
_cell.length_c   1.000
_cell.angle_alpha   90.00
_cell.angle_beta   90.00
_cell.angle_gamma   90.00
#
_symmetry.space_group_name_H-M   'P 1'
#
loop_
_entity.id
_entity.type
_entity.pdbx_description
1 polymer ?
#
loop_
_entity_poly.entity_id
_entity_poly.type
_entity_poly.pdbx_seq_one_letter_code
_entity_poly.pdbx_strand_id
1 'polypeptide(L)'
;MFTLAFDQNFPNILVSGTQTCLIALNGRKIQDPDLVSDINDFSKALGEKLDCISTWDEYVNEVKSGMLSWTPVHTSDQFWKVNYMRLNENNYMVVHLLSNLMKTSGDSTVIAVACHDLGLYIKHYPDGKSILNNLGTKHKAMELMTHSDSDVRYEALTTVQTFMMNAWKNTQINAA
;
A
#
# COMPACT_ATOMS: atom_id res chain seq x y z
N MET A 1 -7.26 -18.62 -24.20
CA MET A 1 -8.65 -19.13 -24.07
C MET A 1 -9.30 -18.71 -22.73
N PHE A 2 -8.54 -18.16 -21.79
CA PHE A 2 -8.98 -17.83 -20.43
C PHE A 2 -9.60 -16.42 -20.28
N THR A 3 -9.45 -15.54 -21.27
CA THR A 3 -9.74 -14.10 -21.16
C THR A 3 -11.20 -13.78 -20.84
N LEU A 4 -12.17 -14.47 -21.46
CA LEU A 4 -13.60 -14.26 -21.21
C LEU A 4 -14.02 -14.65 -19.79
N ALA A 5 -13.52 -15.78 -19.29
CA ALA A 5 -13.78 -16.23 -17.93
C ALA A 5 -13.02 -15.39 -16.89
N PHE A 6 -11.84 -14.89 -17.28
CA PHE A 6 -11.02 -14.03 -16.45
C PHE A 6 -11.70 -12.69 -16.17
N ASP A 7 -12.19 -12.01 -17.21
CA ASP A 7 -12.85 -10.71 -17.06
C ASP A 7 -14.15 -10.81 -16.25
N GLN A 8 -14.96 -11.86 -16.44
CA GLN A 8 -16.21 -12.04 -15.68
C GLN A 8 -15.98 -12.38 -14.20
N ASN A 9 -14.91 -13.10 -13.88
CA ASN A 9 -14.64 -13.56 -12.51
C ASN A 9 -13.57 -12.73 -11.80
N PHE A 10 -13.06 -11.68 -12.43
CA PHE A 10 -11.95 -10.86 -11.93
C PHE A 10 -12.13 -10.38 -10.47
N PRO A 11 -13.30 -9.85 -10.05
CA PRO A 11 -13.49 -9.41 -8.67
C PRO A 11 -13.32 -10.54 -7.65
N ASN A 12 -13.82 -11.74 -7.98
CA ASN A 12 -13.71 -12.91 -7.12
C ASN A 12 -12.27 -13.43 -7.06
N ILE A 13 -11.55 -13.40 -8.19
CA ILE A 13 -10.14 -13.79 -8.30
C ILE A 13 -9.24 -12.89 -7.44
N LEU A 14 -9.57 -11.60 -7.36
CA LEU A 14 -8.83 -10.60 -6.59
C LEU A 14 -8.98 -10.83 -5.08
N VAL A 15 -10.22 -11.00 -4.62
CA VAL A 15 -10.55 -11.19 -3.19
C VAL A 15 -10.11 -12.56 -2.66
N SER A 16 -10.03 -13.59 -3.50
CA SER A 16 -9.62 -14.93 -3.08
C SER A 16 -8.13 -15.10 -2.83
N GLY A 17 -7.32 -14.04 -2.97
CA GLY A 17 -5.86 -14.10 -2.77
C GLY A 17 -5.13 -14.89 -3.86
N THR A 18 -5.70 -14.96 -5.06
CA THR A 18 -5.14 -15.74 -6.18
C THR A 18 -3.73 -15.29 -6.55
N GLN A 19 -3.46 -13.97 -6.48
CA GLN A 19 -2.14 -13.41 -6.76
C GLN A 19 -1.06 -14.00 -5.84
N THR A 20 -1.33 -14.08 -4.54
CA THR A 20 -0.42 -14.68 -3.55
C THR A 20 -0.18 -16.16 -3.84
N CYS A 21 -1.21 -16.88 -4.26
CA CYS A 21 -1.12 -18.29 -4.63
C CYS A 21 -0.25 -18.49 -5.88
N LEU A 22 -0.42 -17.66 -6.91
CA LEU A 22 0.41 -17.71 -8.12
C LEU A 22 1.88 -17.41 -7.84
N ILE A 23 2.17 -16.42 -6.99
CA ILE A 23 3.54 -16.11 -6.55
C ILE A 23 4.15 -17.33 -5.82
N ALA A 24 3.39 -17.96 -4.92
CA ALA A 24 3.84 -19.16 -4.22
C ALA A 24 4.05 -20.36 -5.15
N LEU A 25 3.24 -20.51 -6.20
CA LEU A 25 3.40 -21.55 -7.22
C LEU A 25 4.63 -21.30 -8.10
N ASN A 26 4.90 -20.05 -8.46
CA ASN A 26 6.07 -19.70 -9.28
C ASN A 26 7.39 -19.92 -8.53
N GLY A 27 7.36 -19.90 -7.20
CA GLY A 27 8.50 -20.26 -6.35
C GLY A 27 8.79 -21.77 -6.28
N ARG A 28 7.94 -22.65 -6.85
CA ARG A 28 8.09 -24.11 -6.80
C ARG A 28 8.73 -24.64 -8.08
N LYS A 29 9.50 -25.72 -7.97
CA LYS A 29 9.95 -26.49 -9.14
C LYS A 29 8.81 -27.34 -9.68
N ILE A 30 8.18 -26.88 -10.76
CA ILE A 30 7.20 -27.63 -11.54
C ILE A 30 7.94 -28.24 -12.74
N GLN A 31 7.79 -29.56 -12.96
CA GLN A 31 8.48 -30.28 -14.05
C GLN A 31 7.74 -30.16 -15.39
N ASP A 32 6.44 -29.88 -15.34
CA ASP A 32 5.58 -29.72 -16.50
C ASP A 32 5.79 -28.33 -17.15
N PRO A 33 6.34 -28.26 -18.37
CA PRO A 33 6.63 -27.00 -19.04
C PRO A 33 5.36 -26.26 -19.47
N ASP A 34 4.26 -26.97 -19.77
CA ASP A 34 3.00 -26.36 -20.21
C ASP A 34 2.35 -25.66 -19.01
N LEU A 35 2.35 -26.32 -17.85
CA LEU A 35 1.83 -25.73 -16.60
C LEU A 35 2.63 -24.49 -16.17
N VAL A 36 3.96 -24.52 -16.33
CA VAL A 36 4.81 -23.35 -16.04
C VAL A 36 4.49 -22.19 -16.98
N SER A 37 4.27 -22.46 -18.27
CA SER A 37 3.84 -21.44 -19.23
C SER A 37 2.51 -20.82 -18.83
N ASP A 38 1.51 -21.66 -18.54
CA ASP A 38 0.16 -21.20 -18.17
C ASP A 38 0.15 -20.36 -16.88
N ILE A 39 0.92 -20.75 -15.85
CA ILE A 39 1.04 -20.00 -14.60
C ILE A 39 1.66 -18.62 -14.84
N ASN A 40 2.69 -18.55 -15.70
CA ASN A 40 3.35 -17.29 -16.03
C ASN A 40 2.44 -16.38 -16.87
N ASP A 41 1.77 -16.93 -17.88
CA ASP A 41 0.83 -16.20 -18.73
C ASP A 41 -0.34 -15.66 -17.91
N PHE A 42 -0.88 -16.47 -16.99
CA PHE A 42 -1.96 -16.05 -16.10
C PHE A 42 -1.49 -15.00 -15.07
N SER A 43 -0.32 -15.18 -14.46
CA SER A 43 0.24 -14.17 -13.55
C SER A 43 0.47 -12.83 -14.24
N LYS A 44 0.97 -12.86 -15.48
CA LYS A 44 1.19 -11.66 -16.28
C LYS A 44 -0.13 -10.98 -16.63
N ALA A 45 -1.11 -11.72 -17.15
CA ALA A 45 -2.43 -11.17 -17.48
C ALA A 45 -3.16 -10.61 -16.25
N LEU A 46 -3.03 -11.28 -15.10
CA LEU A 46 -3.57 -10.81 -13.84
C LEU A 46 -2.87 -9.53 -13.36
N GLY A 47 -1.55 -9.46 -13.44
CA GLY A 47 -0.77 -8.25 -13.15
C GLY A 47 -1.16 -7.06 -14.03
N GLU A 48 -1.20 -7.25 -15.36
CA GLU A 48 -1.56 -6.19 -16.31
C GLU A 48 -2.98 -5.64 -16.07
N LYS A 49 -3.93 -6.52 -15.73
CA LYS A 49 -5.30 -6.12 -15.40
C LYS A 49 -5.42 -5.48 -14.02
N LEU A 50 -4.66 -5.96 -13.02
CA LEU A 50 -4.57 -5.32 -11.71
C LEU A 50 -4.01 -3.90 -11.83
N ASP A 51 -2.98 -3.70 -12.65
CA ASP A 51 -2.40 -2.39 -12.90
C ASP A 51 -3.40 -1.44 -13.59
N CYS A 52 -4.27 -1.98 -14.45
CA CYS A 52 -5.31 -1.22 -15.13
C CYS A 52 -6.54 -0.94 -14.25
N ILE A 53 -6.84 -1.82 -13.28
CA ILE A 53 -8.05 -1.75 -12.45
C ILE A 53 -7.80 -1.05 -11.12
N SER A 54 -6.55 -0.95 -10.65
CA SER A 54 -6.15 -0.26 -9.43
C SER A 54 -6.56 1.22 -9.45
N THR A 55 -7.83 1.46 -9.16
CA THR A 55 -8.45 2.77 -9.24
C THR A 55 -8.37 3.44 -7.89
N TRP A 56 -8.35 4.77 -7.93
CA TRP A 56 -8.43 5.55 -6.71
C TRP A 56 -9.70 5.24 -5.89
N ASP A 57 -10.81 4.97 -6.56
CA ASP A 57 -12.09 4.73 -5.88
C ASP A 57 -12.07 3.41 -5.11
N GLU A 58 -11.44 2.36 -5.65
CA GLU A 58 -11.20 1.09 -4.95
C GLU A 58 -10.34 1.31 -3.71
N TYR A 59 -9.21 2.02 -3.85
CA TYR A 59 -8.35 2.38 -2.72
C TYR A 59 -9.12 3.12 -1.61
N VAL A 60 -9.90 4.14 -1.98
CA VAL A 60 -10.70 4.91 -1.01
C VAL A 60 -11.76 4.04 -0.34
N ASN A 61 -12.39 3.12 -1.06
CA ASN A 61 -13.37 2.20 -0.49
C ASN A 61 -12.72 1.20 0.46
N GLU A 62 -11.53 0.68 0.14
CA GLU A 62 -10.75 -0.19 1.02
C GLU A 62 -10.41 0.54 2.33
N VAL A 63 -9.86 1.77 2.25
CA VAL A 63 -9.55 2.60 3.42
C VAL A 63 -10.79 2.91 4.26
N LYS A 64 -11.93 3.23 3.63
CA LYS A 64 -13.20 3.48 4.34
C LYS A 64 -13.75 2.24 5.04
N SER A 65 -13.54 1.06 4.46
CA SER A 65 -13.97 -0.20 5.06
C SER A 65 -13.16 -0.57 6.31
N GLY A 66 -11.93 -0.06 6.42
CA GLY A 66 -10.98 -0.39 7.48
C GLY A 66 -10.33 -1.75 7.34
N MET A 67 -10.62 -2.48 6.27
CA MET A 67 -10.09 -3.81 5.96
C MET A 67 -8.97 -3.67 4.93
N LEU A 68 -7.84 -3.10 5.33
CA LEU A 68 -6.67 -2.93 4.47
C LEU A 68 -5.92 -4.25 4.28
N SER A 69 -5.49 -4.51 3.06
CA SER A 69 -4.67 -5.67 2.70
C SER A 69 -3.57 -5.30 1.71
N TRP A 70 -2.55 -6.15 1.56
CA TRP A 70 -1.47 -5.89 0.61
C TRP A 70 -1.95 -6.11 -0.83
N THR A 71 -2.53 -5.08 -1.43
CA THR A 71 -2.97 -5.02 -2.83
C THR A 71 -2.06 -4.09 -3.65
N PRO A 72 -2.10 -4.16 -5.00
CA PRO A 72 -1.24 -3.33 -5.85
C PRO A 72 -1.42 -1.81 -5.70
N VAL A 73 -2.58 -1.32 -5.22
CA VAL A 73 -2.78 0.11 -4.92
C VAL A 73 -1.83 0.61 -3.82
N HIS A 74 -1.43 -0.26 -2.89
CA HIS A 74 -0.52 0.09 -1.80
C HIS A 74 0.95 0.04 -2.22
N THR A 75 1.32 -0.85 -3.14
CA THR A 75 2.73 -1.10 -3.50
C THR A 75 3.19 -0.44 -4.82
N SER A 76 2.26 -0.05 -5.69
CA SER A 76 2.57 0.52 -7.01
C SER A 76 3.02 1.99 -6.91
N ASP A 77 4.30 2.25 -7.16
CA ASP A 77 4.84 3.62 -7.21
C ASP A 77 4.17 4.48 -8.31
N GLN A 78 3.69 3.85 -9.39
CA GLN A 78 2.96 4.55 -10.45
C GLN A 78 1.59 5.03 -9.97
N PHE A 79 0.86 4.21 -9.21
CA PHE A 79 -0.40 4.61 -8.59
C PHE A 79 -0.21 5.83 -7.69
N TRP A 80 0.81 5.79 -6.82
CA TRP A 80 1.10 6.89 -5.89
C TRP A 80 1.55 8.16 -6.60
N LYS A 81 2.38 8.07 -7.64
CA LYS A 81 2.79 9.24 -8.46
C LYS A 81 1.62 10.00 -9.08
N VAL A 82 0.56 9.29 -9.47
CA VAL A 82 -0.62 9.90 -10.09
C VAL A 82 -1.59 10.42 -9.03
N ASN A 83 -1.77 9.70 -7.92
CA ASN A 83 -2.86 9.95 -6.98
C ASN A 83 -2.45 10.65 -5.68
N TYR A 84 -1.17 10.89 -5.38
CA TYR A 84 -0.75 11.43 -4.07
C TYR A 84 -1.45 12.75 -3.69
N MET A 85 -1.72 13.63 -4.66
CA MET A 85 -2.44 14.89 -4.40
C MET A 85 -3.89 14.66 -3.99
N ARG A 86 -4.50 13.56 -4.45
CA ARG A 86 -5.91 13.22 -4.17
C ARG A 86 -6.13 12.83 -2.71
N LEU A 87 -5.09 12.41 -1.99
CA LEU A 87 -5.16 12.21 -0.53
C LEU A 87 -5.53 13.51 0.22
N ASN A 88 -5.31 14.68 -0.40
CA ASN A 88 -5.60 15.99 0.18
C ASN A 88 -7.05 16.44 -0.04
N GLU A 89 -7.81 15.73 -0.89
CA GLU A 89 -9.21 16.00 -1.14
C GLU A 89 -10.05 15.82 0.13
N ASN A 90 -11.22 16.45 0.17
CA ASN A 90 -12.18 16.34 1.27
C ASN A 90 -11.57 16.62 2.65
N ASN A 91 -10.73 17.65 2.74
CA ASN A 91 -10.02 18.02 3.96
C ASN A 91 -9.20 16.85 4.54
N TYR A 92 -8.39 16.22 3.69
CA TYR A 92 -7.49 15.12 4.05
C TYR A 92 -8.19 13.88 4.63
N MET A 93 -9.45 13.62 4.22
CA MET A 93 -10.28 12.55 4.79
C MET A 93 -9.57 11.18 4.80
N VAL A 94 -8.92 10.81 3.70
CA VAL A 94 -8.21 9.53 3.57
C VAL A 94 -7.03 9.47 4.53
N VAL A 95 -6.26 10.55 4.65
CA VAL A 95 -5.13 10.67 5.58
C VAL A 95 -5.59 10.53 7.04
N HIS A 96 -6.72 11.15 7.38
CA HIS A 96 -7.33 11.02 8.70
C HIS A 96 -7.75 9.58 8.99
N LEU A 97 -8.39 8.90 8.02
CA LEU A 97 -8.78 7.49 8.16
C LEU A 97 -7.58 6.58 8.36
N LEU A 98 -6.54 6.70 7.52
CA LEU A 98 -5.30 5.92 7.66
C LEU A 98 -4.64 6.15 9.01
N SER A 99 -4.53 7.40 9.46
CA SER A 99 -3.98 7.74 10.79
C SER A 99 -4.80 7.12 11.92
N ASN A 100 -6.12 7.06 11.77
CA ASN A 100 -7.01 6.42 12.73
C ASN A 100 -6.87 4.89 12.73
N LEU A 101 -6.81 4.26 11.55
CA LEU A 101 -6.62 2.81 11.40
C LEU A 101 -5.30 2.36 12.03
N MET A 102 -4.22 3.10 11.79
CA MET A 102 -2.91 2.84 12.42
C MET A 102 -2.95 2.90 13.96
N LYS A 103 -3.86 3.70 14.54
CA LYS A 103 -3.97 3.86 16.01
C LYS A 103 -4.92 2.87 16.67
N THR A 104 -5.99 2.50 15.97
CA THR A 104 -7.17 1.84 16.58
C THR A 104 -7.38 0.41 16.10
N SER A 105 -6.79 0.01 14.96
CA SER A 105 -6.92 -1.35 14.47
C SER A 105 -6.26 -2.35 15.42
N GLY A 106 -6.87 -3.52 15.57
CA GLY A 106 -6.28 -4.69 16.24
C GLY A 106 -5.60 -5.67 15.27
N ASP A 107 -5.75 -5.45 13.97
CA ASP A 107 -5.16 -6.29 12.92
C ASP A 107 -3.79 -5.73 12.51
N SER A 108 -2.74 -6.52 12.74
CA SER A 108 -1.35 -6.17 12.38
C SER A 108 -1.20 -5.82 10.90
N THR A 109 -1.89 -6.53 10.00
CA THR A 109 -1.79 -6.26 8.56
C THR A 109 -2.35 -4.88 8.23
N VAL A 110 -3.50 -4.53 8.82
CA VAL A 110 -4.11 -3.20 8.64
C VAL A 110 -3.19 -2.10 9.17
N ILE A 111 -2.57 -2.31 10.34
CA ILE A 111 -1.63 -1.34 10.92
C ILE A 111 -0.41 -1.18 10.01
N ALA A 112 0.17 -2.28 9.51
CA ALA A 112 1.35 -2.26 8.65
C ALA A 112 1.06 -1.50 7.34
N VAL A 113 -0.04 -1.84 6.65
CA VAL A 113 -0.45 -1.17 5.40
C VAL A 113 -0.75 0.30 5.65
N ALA A 114 -1.47 0.65 6.71
CA ALA A 114 -1.74 2.05 7.04
C ALA A 114 -0.46 2.84 7.33
N CYS A 115 0.51 2.23 8.00
CA CYS A 115 1.81 2.87 8.26
C CYS A 115 2.56 3.12 6.95
N HIS A 116 2.64 2.08 6.11
CA HIS A 116 3.27 2.12 4.79
C HIS A 116 2.71 3.25 3.91
N ASP A 117 1.38 3.31 3.76
CA ASP A 117 0.69 4.32 2.95
C ASP A 117 0.98 5.74 3.42
N LEU A 118 0.99 5.96 4.74
CA LEU A 118 1.33 7.27 5.32
C LEU A 118 2.79 7.64 5.05
N GLY A 119 3.69 6.65 5.05
CA GLY A 119 5.09 6.81 4.62
C GLY A 119 5.20 7.20 3.14
N LEU A 120 4.46 6.52 2.26
CA LEU A 120 4.43 6.84 0.82
C LEU A 120 3.84 8.23 0.55
N TYR A 121 2.78 8.60 1.25
CA TYR A 121 2.21 9.95 1.16
C TYR A 121 3.27 11.01 1.47
N ILE A 122 4.10 10.84 2.50
CA ILE A 122 5.20 11.77 2.81
C ILE A 122 6.30 11.77 1.75
N LYS A 123 6.62 10.59 1.22
CA LYS A 123 7.64 10.40 0.17
C LYS A 123 7.26 11.21 -1.08
N HIS A 124 6.00 11.15 -1.49
CA HIS A 124 5.50 11.84 -2.69
C HIS A 124 5.03 13.29 -2.40
N TYR A 125 4.59 13.59 -1.18
CA TYR A 125 4.10 14.90 -0.75
C TYR A 125 4.75 15.35 0.58
N PRO A 126 5.96 15.95 0.52
CA PRO A 126 6.70 16.35 1.71
C PRO A 126 5.97 17.34 2.64
N ASP A 127 5.12 18.22 2.08
CA ASP A 127 4.33 19.20 2.85
C ASP A 127 3.28 18.52 3.74
N GLY A 128 2.89 17.29 3.40
CA GLY A 128 2.00 16.43 4.19
C GLY A 128 2.51 16.13 5.61
N LYS A 129 3.80 16.34 5.87
CA LYS A 129 4.42 16.13 7.20
C LYS A 129 3.75 16.95 8.28
N SER A 130 3.42 18.21 8.02
CA SER A 130 2.80 19.09 9.02
C SER A 130 1.45 18.52 9.48
N ILE A 131 0.65 18.06 8.52
CA ILE A 131 -0.65 17.45 8.77
C ILE A 131 -0.50 16.18 9.60
N LEU A 132 0.40 15.27 9.19
CA LEU A 132 0.61 14.03 9.93
C LEU A 132 1.21 14.23 11.33
N ASN A 133 2.03 15.25 11.53
CA ASN A 133 2.52 15.64 12.86
C ASN A 133 1.37 16.13 13.75
N ASN A 134 0.47 16.97 13.21
CA ASN A 134 -0.72 17.45 13.93
C ASN A 134 -1.67 16.30 14.28
N LEU A 135 -1.74 15.28 13.43
CA LEU A 135 -2.47 14.04 13.73
C LEU A 135 -1.75 13.14 14.73
N GLY A 136 -0.53 13.44 15.15
CA GLY A 136 0.26 12.57 16.04
C GLY A 136 0.72 11.27 15.38
N THR A 137 0.64 11.17 14.05
CA THR A 137 1.05 9.97 13.29
C THR A 137 2.53 9.65 13.51
N LYS A 138 3.41 10.66 13.53
CA LYS A 138 4.85 10.45 13.76
C LYS A 138 5.12 9.80 15.11
N HIS A 139 4.49 10.30 16.17
CA HIS A 139 4.67 9.75 17.51
C HIS A 139 4.16 8.30 17.57
N LYS A 140 2.98 8.06 16.99
CA LYS A 140 2.43 6.70 16.94
C LYS A 140 3.30 5.73 16.14
N ALA A 141 3.85 6.15 15.00
CA ALA A 141 4.77 5.34 14.23
C ALA A 141 6.03 4.99 15.04
N MET A 142 6.56 5.94 15.84
CA MET A 142 7.70 5.65 16.74
C MET A 142 7.35 4.61 17.81
N GLU A 143 6.14 4.63 18.36
CA GLU A 143 5.67 3.57 19.28
C GLU A 143 5.58 2.21 18.59
N LEU A 144 5.06 2.17 17.36
CA LEU A 144 4.86 0.93 16.60
C LEU A 144 6.17 0.24 16.16
N MET A 145 7.31 0.93 16.23
CA MET A 145 8.62 0.33 15.99
C MET A 145 8.98 -0.80 16.96
N THR A 146 8.32 -0.88 18.12
CA THR A 146 8.48 -1.96 19.11
C THR A 146 7.27 -2.89 19.18
N HIS A 147 6.36 -2.83 18.19
CA HIS A 147 5.19 -3.71 18.10
C HIS A 147 5.58 -5.20 18.09
N SER A 148 4.67 -6.11 18.49
CA SER A 148 4.93 -7.56 18.54
C SER A 148 5.12 -8.17 17.15
N ASP A 149 4.38 -7.67 16.16
CA ASP A 149 4.44 -8.09 14.76
C ASP A 149 5.64 -7.49 14.01
N SER A 150 6.35 -8.30 13.21
CA SER A 150 7.54 -7.87 12.48
C SER A 150 7.27 -6.88 11.37
N ASP A 151 6.15 -7.03 10.68
CA ASP A 151 5.83 -6.24 9.50
C ASP A 151 5.41 -4.84 9.94
N VAL A 152 4.61 -4.76 11.02
CA VAL A 152 4.28 -3.48 11.68
C VAL A 152 5.55 -2.75 12.10
N ARG A 153 6.51 -3.42 12.75
CA ARG A 153 7.77 -2.79 13.17
C ARG A 153 8.56 -2.26 11.97
N TYR A 154 8.63 -3.05 10.91
CA TYR A 154 9.37 -2.71 9.69
C TYR A 154 8.77 -1.48 9.00
N GLU A 155 7.46 -1.46 8.77
CA GLU A 155 6.77 -0.35 8.12
C GLU A 155 6.78 0.92 8.99
N ALA A 156 6.65 0.76 10.30
CA ALA A 156 6.78 1.86 11.25
C ALA A 156 8.17 2.50 11.21
N LEU A 157 9.24 1.70 11.23
CA LEU A 157 10.60 2.19 11.13
C LEU A 157 10.84 2.92 9.80
N THR A 158 10.42 2.33 8.69
CA THR A 158 10.56 2.91 7.34
C THR A 158 9.81 4.24 7.21
N THR A 159 8.61 4.32 7.79
CA THR A 159 7.81 5.54 7.83
C THR A 159 8.49 6.63 8.66
N VAL A 160 9.01 6.29 9.85
CA VAL A 160 9.77 7.23 10.69
C VAL A 160 11.04 7.72 9.98
N GLN A 161 11.78 6.84 9.29
CA GLN A 161 12.94 7.24 8.48
C GLN A 161 12.53 8.26 7.40
N THR A 162 11.40 8.03 6.73
CA THR A 162 10.85 8.95 5.72
C THR A 162 10.47 10.32 6.30
N PHE A 163 9.89 10.35 7.51
CA PHE A 163 9.69 11.59 8.26
C PHE A 163 11.00 12.36 8.50
N MET A 164 12.11 11.68 8.72
CA MET A 164 13.41 12.30 9.01
C MET A 164 14.17 12.73 7.75
N MET A 165 14.07 11.99 6.64
CA MET A 165 14.85 12.28 5.41
C MET A 165 14.62 13.70 4.86
N ASN A 166 13.38 14.19 4.80
CA ASN A 166 13.13 15.56 4.30
C ASN A 166 13.30 16.66 5.37
N ALA A 167 13.66 16.32 6.62
CA ALA A 167 13.99 17.35 7.61
C ALA A 167 15.25 18.13 7.19
N TRP A 168 16.17 17.48 6.46
CA TRP A 168 17.46 18.03 6.05
C TRP A 168 17.40 18.93 4.81
N LYS A 169 16.45 18.72 3.89
CA LYS A 169 16.27 19.59 2.71
C LYS A 169 15.74 20.98 3.09
N ASN A 170 14.84 21.06 4.07
CA ASN A 170 14.29 22.33 4.54
C ASN A 170 15.33 23.18 5.28
N THR A 171 16.31 22.58 5.96
CA THR A 171 17.36 23.32 6.66
C THR A 171 18.33 24.01 5.71
N GLN A 172 18.56 23.47 4.50
CA GLN A 172 19.45 24.10 3.52
C GLN A 172 18.82 25.27 2.77
N ILE A 173 17.48 25.31 2.64
CA ILE A 173 16.78 26.44 2.01
C ILE A 173 16.73 27.65 2.95
N ASN A 174 16.73 27.43 4.27
CA ASN A 174 16.71 28.49 5.28
C ASN A 174 18.12 29.02 5.66
N ALA A 175 19.17 28.52 5.02
CA ALA A 175 20.57 28.91 5.28
C ALA A 175 21.22 29.66 4.09
N ALA A 176 20.42 30.05 3.09
CA ALA A 176 20.81 30.88 1.94
C ALA A 176 19.99 32.17 1.94
#